data_AF-A0A364NYM6-F1
#
_entry.id   AF-A0A364NYM6-F1
#
_cell.length_a   1.000
_cell.length_b   1.000
_cell.length_c   1.000
_cell.angle_alpha   90.00
_cell.angle_beta   90.00
_cell.angle_gamma   90.00
#
_symmetry.space_group_name_H-M   'P 1'
#
loop_
_entity.id
_entity.type
_entity.pdbx_description
1 polymer ?
#
loop_
_entity_poly.entity_id
_entity_poly.type
_entity_poly.pdbx_seq_one_letter_code
_entity_poly.pdbx_strand_id
1 'polypeptide(L)'
;MFIPADRPVTADILLSAIDNLPLPSPIKFGIFGLSQNAVGRLRADCGVEGLGHLVTPPRAILARLLATDQNLVLPLAFPTVSEFVDHLDAVLPAPPDLRTIALMLGREESAASRWSRGENLSAYPAIRTMMALVSIDPAQTNRRWELLSRMANREARLRGIESLDKAGSWGAKIQPWLSSNMPNGGTAMAPLNG
;
A
#
# COMPACT_ATOMS: atom_id res chain seq x y z
N MET A 1 13.82 -7.46 -6.48
CA MET A 1 13.16 -6.73 -5.37
C MET A 1 12.69 -7.74 -4.32
N PHE A 2 12.93 -7.50 -3.03
CA PHE A 2 12.48 -8.38 -1.94
C PHE A 2 11.62 -7.59 -0.95
N ILE A 3 10.44 -8.13 -0.61
CA ILE A 3 9.57 -7.61 0.44
C ILE A 3 9.29 -8.76 1.42
N PRO A 4 9.61 -8.63 2.72
CA PRO A 4 9.30 -9.64 3.73
C PRO A 4 7.82 -10.00 3.74
N ALA A 5 7.48 -11.29 3.79
CA ALA A 5 6.11 -11.76 3.72
C ALA A 5 5.37 -11.73 5.08
N ASP A 6 6.12 -11.67 6.17
CA ASP A 6 5.74 -11.92 7.56
C ASP A 6 5.58 -10.65 8.41
N ARG A 7 5.92 -9.47 7.86
CA ARG A 7 5.78 -8.18 8.53
C ARG A 7 5.24 -7.10 7.60
N PRO A 8 4.53 -6.08 8.13
CA PRO A 8 4.05 -4.94 7.35
C PRO A 8 5.17 -4.25 6.58
N VAL A 9 4.81 -3.57 5.48
CA VAL A 9 5.78 -2.75 4.76
C VAL A 9 6.04 -1.45 5.54
N THR A 10 7.30 -1.27 5.92
CA THR A 10 7.84 -0.07 6.57
C THR A 10 8.55 0.83 5.55
N ALA A 11 8.90 2.05 5.96
CA ALA A 11 9.57 3.02 5.10
C ALA A 11 10.91 2.51 4.53
N ASP A 12 11.72 1.85 5.37
CA ASP A 12 12.99 1.22 5.00
C ASP A 12 12.80 0.09 3.98
N ILE A 13 11.81 -0.78 4.20
CA ILE A 13 11.45 -1.84 3.25
C ILE A 13 11.01 -1.23 1.93
N LEU A 14 10.15 -0.21 1.96
CA LEU A 14 9.70 0.49 0.75
C LEU A 14 10.87 1.14 -0.02
N LEU A 15 11.76 1.84 0.69
CA LEU A 15 12.91 2.51 0.07
C LEU A 15 13.87 1.52 -0.56
N SER A 16 14.21 0.43 0.15
CA SER A 16 15.01 -0.66 -0.40
C SER A 16 14.36 -1.22 -1.67
N ALA A 17 13.05 -1.41 -1.64
CA ALA A 17 12.33 -1.98 -2.77
C ALA A 17 12.28 -1.03 -3.97
N ILE A 18 12.10 0.28 -3.73
CA ILE A 18 12.22 1.35 -4.74
C ILE A 18 13.61 1.33 -5.37
N ASP A 19 14.67 1.32 -4.56
CA ASP A 19 16.05 1.37 -5.05
C ASP A 19 16.38 0.18 -5.97
N ASN A 20 15.76 -0.98 -5.71
CA ASN A 20 15.90 -2.20 -6.52
C ASN A 20 15.04 -2.25 -7.80
N LEU A 21 14.19 -1.26 -8.08
CA LEU A 21 13.44 -1.23 -9.35
C LEU A 21 14.36 -0.85 -10.52
N PRO A 22 14.29 -1.52 -11.69
CA PRO A 22 15.12 -1.21 -12.86
C PRO A 22 14.55 -0.03 -13.66
N LEU A 23 14.27 1.10 -13.00
CA LEU A 23 13.68 2.31 -13.60
C LEU A 23 14.48 3.56 -13.19
N PRO A 24 14.37 4.70 -13.89
CA PRO A 24 14.91 5.98 -13.41
C PRO A 24 14.23 6.45 -12.12
N SER A 25 14.98 7.06 -11.20
CA SER A 25 14.48 7.52 -9.88
C SER A 25 13.19 8.36 -9.95
N PRO A 26 13.03 9.33 -10.86
CA PRO A 26 11.79 10.11 -10.95
C PRO A 26 10.57 9.24 -11.23
N ILE A 27 10.72 8.21 -12.08
CA ILE A 27 9.63 7.27 -12.41
C ILE A 27 9.32 6.40 -11.19
N LYS A 28 10.35 5.84 -10.54
CA LYS A 28 10.18 5.04 -9.32
C LYS A 28 9.45 5.82 -8.22
N PHE A 29 9.75 7.09 -8.04
CA PHE A 29 9.09 7.89 -7.01
C PHE A 29 7.66 8.25 -7.43
N GLY A 30 7.46 8.58 -8.70
CA GLY A 30 6.16 8.88 -9.28
C GLY A 30 5.14 7.76 -9.11
N ILE A 31 5.52 6.50 -9.38
CA ILE A 31 4.61 5.34 -9.24
C ILE A 31 4.11 5.14 -7.79
N PHE A 32 4.93 5.50 -6.79
CA PHE A 32 4.53 5.44 -5.37
C PHE A 32 3.91 6.76 -4.87
N GLY A 33 3.80 7.77 -5.72
CA GLY A 33 3.32 9.11 -5.35
C GLY A 33 4.22 9.77 -4.32
N LEU A 34 5.53 9.65 -4.50
CA LEU A 34 6.54 10.27 -3.66
C LEU A 34 7.25 11.37 -4.47
N SER A 35 7.46 12.52 -3.84
CA SER A 35 8.39 13.52 -4.37
C SER A 35 9.82 13.18 -3.94
N GLN A 36 10.81 13.74 -4.62
CA GLN A 36 12.21 13.60 -4.21
C GLN A 36 12.44 14.06 -2.77
N ASN A 37 11.80 15.16 -2.35
CA ASN A 37 11.85 15.65 -0.97
C ASN A 37 11.22 14.67 0.03
N ALA A 38 10.11 14.01 -0.34
CA ALA A 38 9.49 13.00 0.51
C ALA A 38 10.40 11.78 0.68
N VAL A 39 11.08 11.33 -0.39
CA VAL A 39 12.08 10.26 -0.31
C VAL A 39 13.27 10.67 0.55
N GLY A 40 13.76 11.91 0.40
CA GLY A 40 14.85 12.45 1.24
C GLY A 40 14.51 12.42 2.72
N ARG A 41 13.29 12.82 3.10
CA ARG A 41 12.80 12.73 4.49
C ARG A 41 12.72 11.29 4.98
N LEU A 42 12.07 10.40 4.20
CA LEU A 42 11.98 8.98 4.57
C LEU A 42 13.37 8.36 4.80
N ARG A 43 14.38 8.74 3.99
CA ARG A 43 15.77 8.28 4.15
C ARG A 43 16.44 8.86 5.39
N ALA A 44 16.17 10.12 5.74
CA ALA A 44 16.69 10.74 6.95
C ALA A 44 16.11 10.10 8.23
N ASP A 45 14.85 9.69 8.17
CA ASP A 45 14.15 9.04 9.28
C ASP A 45 14.53 7.54 9.42
N CYS A 46 15.12 6.93 8.38
CA CYS A 46 15.53 5.53 8.40
C CYS A 46 16.67 5.31 9.40
N GLY A 47 16.50 4.31 10.28
CA GLY A 47 17.50 3.95 11.29
C GLY A 47 17.41 4.79 12.57
N VAL A 48 16.49 5.75 12.65
CA VAL A 48 16.17 6.44 13.91
C VAL A 48 15.17 5.59 14.69
N GLU A 49 15.56 5.18 15.89
CA GLU A 49 14.74 4.36 16.77
C GLU A 49 13.41 5.07 17.09
N GLY A 50 12.28 4.37 16.95
CA GLY A 50 10.94 4.92 17.15
C GLY A 50 10.34 5.69 15.97
N LEU A 51 11.10 5.96 14.90
CA LEU A 51 10.62 6.61 13.67
C LEU A 51 10.37 5.63 12.51
N GLY A 52 10.31 4.33 12.78
CA GLY A 52 9.91 3.31 11.80
C GLY A 52 8.48 3.53 11.31
N HIS A 53 8.30 4.31 10.25
CA HIS A 53 6.98 4.66 9.75
C HIS A 53 6.42 3.54 8.87
N LEU A 54 5.29 2.97 9.27
CA LEU A 54 4.46 2.17 8.37
C LEU A 54 4.09 3.02 7.16
N VAL A 55 4.29 2.48 5.96
CA VAL A 55 3.87 3.20 4.75
C VAL A 55 2.36 3.09 4.59
N THR A 56 1.80 4.02 3.82
CA THR A 56 0.36 3.98 3.51
C THR A 56 0.02 2.66 2.83
N PRO A 57 -1.17 2.09 3.09
CA PRO A 57 -1.52 0.79 2.52
C PRO A 57 -1.40 0.72 0.99
N PRO A 58 -1.82 1.74 0.20
CA PRO A 58 -1.64 1.68 -1.25
C PRO A 58 -0.18 1.51 -1.68
N ARG A 59 0.78 2.12 -0.98
CA ARG A 59 2.22 1.95 -1.27
C ARG A 59 2.71 0.57 -0.88
N ALA A 60 2.26 0.04 0.26
CA ALA A 60 2.62 -1.29 0.72
C ALA A 60 2.14 -2.38 -0.25
N ILE A 61 0.87 -2.29 -0.68
CA ILE A 61 0.27 -3.25 -1.61
C ILE A 61 0.99 -3.19 -2.95
N LEU A 62 1.22 -1.99 -3.51
CA LEU A 62 1.95 -1.82 -4.77
C LEU A 62 3.38 -2.39 -4.67
N ALA A 63 4.09 -2.15 -3.56
CA ALA A 63 5.43 -2.68 -3.36
C ALA A 63 5.43 -4.23 -3.39
N ARG A 64 4.46 -4.86 -2.72
CA ARG A 64 4.31 -6.33 -2.76
C ARG A 64 3.93 -6.86 -4.14
N LEU A 65 3.06 -6.15 -4.84
CA LEU A 65 2.64 -6.50 -6.19
C LEU A 65 3.84 -6.51 -7.16
N LEU A 66 4.61 -5.42 -7.18
CA LEU A 66 5.82 -5.29 -8.02
C LEU A 66 6.92 -6.27 -7.63
N ALA A 67 7.02 -6.64 -6.35
CA ALA A 67 7.98 -7.66 -5.90
C ALA A 67 7.59 -9.07 -6.39
N THR A 68 6.30 -9.33 -6.60
CA THR A 68 5.77 -10.63 -7.02
C THR A 68 5.79 -10.82 -8.53
N ASP A 69 5.50 -9.76 -9.29
CA ASP A 69 5.49 -9.80 -10.76
C ASP A 69 6.36 -8.66 -11.32
N GLN A 70 7.60 -9.00 -11.68
CA GLN A 70 8.59 -8.06 -12.21
C GLN A 70 8.46 -7.85 -13.73
N ASN A 71 7.61 -8.63 -14.41
CA ASN A 71 7.37 -8.49 -15.86
C ASN A 71 6.22 -7.52 -16.16
N LEU A 72 5.71 -6.83 -15.14
CA LEU A 72 4.66 -5.86 -15.27
C LEU A 72 5.14 -4.61 -16.02
N VAL A 73 4.54 -4.38 -17.18
CA VAL A 73 4.72 -3.15 -17.96
C VAL A 73 3.69 -2.13 -17.50
N LEU A 74 4.11 -0.88 -17.30
CA LEU A 74 3.19 0.21 -16.99
C LEU A 74 2.65 0.84 -18.28
N PRO A 75 1.34 1.10 -18.38
CA PRO A 75 0.78 1.81 -19.52
C PRO A 75 1.15 3.30 -19.44
N LEU A 76 1.17 3.96 -20.61
CA LEU A 76 1.41 5.41 -20.70
C LEU A 76 0.24 6.24 -20.14
N ALA A 77 -0.97 5.68 -20.17
CA ALA A 77 -2.18 6.28 -19.62
C ALA A 77 -2.64 5.50 -18.39
N PHE A 78 -2.88 6.21 -17.30
CA PHE A 78 -3.42 5.62 -16.07
C PHE A 78 -4.94 5.76 -16.05
N PRO A 79 -5.69 4.68 -15.80
CA PRO A 79 -7.14 4.73 -15.80
C PRO A 79 -7.65 5.61 -14.65
N THR A 80 -8.80 6.24 -14.89
CA THR A 80 -9.67 6.78 -13.86
C THR A 80 -10.35 5.64 -13.09
N VAL A 81 -10.98 5.97 -11.96
CA VAL A 81 -11.72 4.97 -11.19
C VAL A 81 -12.90 4.43 -12.01
N SER A 82 -13.62 5.28 -12.75
CA SER A 82 -14.73 4.85 -13.60
C SER A 82 -14.28 3.86 -14.66
N GLU A 83 -13.25 4.22 -15.44
CA GLU A 83 -12.70 3.33 -16.48
C GLU A 83 -12.21 2.00 -15.90
N PHE A 84 -11.65 2.02 -14.69
CA PHE A 84 -11.23 0.80 -14.02
C PHE A 84 -12.41 -0.08 -13.60
N VAL A 85 -13.48 0.51 -13.06
CA VAL A 85 -14.72 -0.20 -12.70
C VAL A 85 -15.36 -0.80 -13.95
N ASP A 86 -15.55 0.00 -15.00
CA ASP A 86 -16.14 -0.43 -16.27
C ASP A 86 -15.34 -1.59 -16.88
N HIS A 87 -14.00 -1.55 -16.77
CA HIS A 87 -13.12 -2.63 -17.21
C HIS A 87 -13.31 -3.92 -16.40
N LEU A 88 -13.40 -3.83 -15.07
CA LEU A 88 -13.65 -5.00 -14.23
C LEU A 88 -15.03 -5.60 -14.51
N ASP A 89 -16.05 -4.77 -14.70
CA ASP A 89 -17.41 -5.19 -15.05
C ASP A 89 -17.46 -5.92 -16.40
N ALA A 90 -16.65 -5.48 -17.37
CA ALA A 90 -16.59 -6.09 -18.69
C ALA A 90 -15.83 -7.43 -18.73
N VAL A 91 -14.86 -7.65 -17.82
CA VAL A 91 -13.89 -8.76 -17.93
C VAL A 91 -14.08 -9.82 -16.85
N LEU A 92 -14.53 -9.45 -15.65
CA LEU A 92 -14.69 -10.40 -14.55
C LEU A 92 -16.08 -11.07 -14.60
N PRO A 93 -16.16 -12.40 -14.37
CA PRO A 93 -17.44 -13.11 -14.35
C PRO A 93 -18.34 -12.70 -13.17
N ALA A 94 -17.73 -12.24 -12.08
CA ALA A 94 -18.41 -11.71 -10.90
C ALA A 94 -17.66 -10.44 -10.46
N PRO A 95 -18.02 -9.27 -10.98
CA PRO A 95 -17.30 -8.06 -10.69
C PRO A 95 -17.45 -7.65 -9.22
N PRO A 96 -16.36 -7.15 -8.59
CA PRO A 96 -16.40 -6.66 -7.23
C PRO A 96 -17.18 -5.34 -7.14
N ASP A 97 -17.89 -5.13 -6.04
CA ASP A 97 -18.54 -3.84 -5.78
C ASP A 97 -17.50 -2.73 -5.51
N LEU A 98 -17.95 -1.47 -5.63
CA LEU A 98 -17.07 -0.30 -5.47
C LEU A 98 -16.41 -0.23 -4.08
N ARG A 99 -17.11 -0.73 -3.05
CA ARG A 99 -16.58 -0.88 -1.69
C ARG A 99 -15.38 -1.81 -1.67
N THR A 100 -15.52 -2.99 -2.25
CA THR A 100 -14.46 -3.99 -2.38
C THR A 100 -13.29 -3.45 -3.18
N ILE A 101 -13.55 -2.73 -4.28
CA ILE A 101 -12.49 -2.07 -5.07
C ILE A 101 -11.72 -1.06 -4.22
N ALA A 102 -12.41 -0.18 -3.48
CA ALA A 102 -11.78 0.80 -2.60
C ALA A 102 -10.87 0.12 -1.56
N LEU A 103 -11.41 -0.88 -0.88
CA LEU A 103 -10.71 -1.65 0.12
C LEU A 103 -9.48 -2.33 -0.49
N MET A 104 -9.59 -3.08 -1.60
CA MET A 104 -8.45 -3.76 -2.23
C MET A 104 -7.34 -2.82 -2.71
N LEU A 105 -7.68 -1.58 -3.03
CA LEU A 105 -6.72 -0.53 -3.40
C LEU A 105 -6.11 0.19 -2.17
N GLY A 106 -6.39 -0.29 -0.96
CA GLY A 106 -5.85 0.24 0.30
C GLY A 106 -6.54 1.53 0.76
N ARG A 107 -7.80 1.73 0.37
CA ARG A 107 -8.64 2.85 0.82
C ARG A 107 -9.69 2.40 1.81
N GLU A 108 -10.21 3.35 2.56
CA GLU A 108 -11.38 3.20 3.42
C GLU A 108 -12.68 3.07 2.61
N GLU A 109 -13.72 2.49 3.22
CA GLU A 109 -15.02 2.28 2.58
C GLU A 109 -15.65 3.60 2.08
N SER A 110 -15.47 4.70 2.80
CA SER A 110 -15.97 6.03 2.40
C SER A 110 -15.35 6.56 1.09
N ALA A 111 -14.25 5.96 0.62
CA ALA A 111 -13.71 6.27 -0.71
C ALA A 111 -14.67 5.83 -1.82
N ALA A 112 -15.37 4.71 -1.66
CA ALA A 112 -16.36 4.25 -2.63
C ALA A 112 -17.48 5.27 -2.84
N SER A 113 -18.03 5.84 -1.75
CA SER A 113 -19.05 6.88 -1.83
C SER A 113 -18.57 8.16 -2.52
N ARG A 114 -17.29 8.53 -2.33
CA ARG A 114 -16.71 9.70 -3.01
C ARG A 114 -16.54 9.43 -4.50
N TRP A 115 -16.04 8.25 -4.85
CA TRP A 115 -15.87 7.84 -6.24
C TRP A 115 -17.20 7.77 -7.00
N SER A 116 -18.26 7.24 -6.38
CA SER A 116 -19.59 7.20 -7.01
C SER A 116 -20.19 8.57 -7.30
N ARG A 117 -19.77 9.62 -6.57
CA ARG A 117 -20.19 11.01 -6.80
C ARG A 117 -19.34 11.75 -7.83
N GLY A 118 -18.37 11.07 -8.45
CA GLY A 118 -17.41 11.70 -9.36
C GLY A 118 -16.46 12.68 -8.65
N GLU A 119 -16.40 12.63 -7.31
CA GLU A 119 -15.44 13.42 -6.54
C GLU A 119 -14.05 12.83 -6.76
N ASN A 120 -13.41 13.34 -7.81
CA ASN A 120 -12.05 13.03 -8.22
C ASN A 120 -11.05 13.58 -7.18
N LEU A 121 -10.99 12.94 -6.01
CA LEU A 121 -9.77 12.95 -5.22
C LEU A 121 -8.74 12.26 -6.09
N SER A 122 -7.83 13.04 -6.72
CA SER A 122 -6.69 12.55 -7.49
C SER A 122 -6.22 11.22 -6.89
N ALA A 123 -6.61 10.10 -7.53
CA ALA A 123 -6.37 8.80 -6.96
C ALA A 123 -4.86 8.72 -6.73
N TYR A 124 -4.47 8.40 -5.50
CA TYR A 124 -3.07 8.38 -5.07
C TYR A 124 -2.25 7.69 -6.16
N PRO A 125 -1.10 8.19 -6.60
CA PRO A 125 -0.40 7.63 -7.77
C PRO A 125 -0.15 6.11 -7.67
N ALA A 126 0.05 5.59 -6.46
CA ALA A 126 0.12 4.15 -6.20
C ALA A 126 -1.17 3.39 -6.57
N ILE A 127 -2.34 3.96 -6.29
CA ILE A 127 -3.65 3.42 -6.65
C ILE A 127 -3.81 3.40 -8.16
N ARG A 128 -3.52 4.52 -8.84
CA ARG A 128 -3.54 4.60 -10.30
C ARG A 128 -2.64 3.55 -10.93
N THR A 129 -1.46 3.36 -10.36
CA THR A 129 -0.51 2.34 -10.78
C THR A 129 -1.09 0.94 -10.60
N MET A 130 -1.70 0.62 -9.45
CA MET A 130 -2.35 -0.68 -9.26
C MET A 130 -3.51 -0.93 -10.24
N MET A 131 -4.37 0.08 -10.46
CA MET A 131 -5.46 -0.02 -11.43
C MET A 131 -4.92 -0.30 -12.85
N ALA A 132 -3.93 0.48 -13.28
CA ALA A 132 -3.25 0.31 -14.56
C ALA A 132 -2.63 -1.09 -14.71
N LEU A 133 -1.95 -1.58 -13.68
CA LEU A 133 -1.32 -2.90 -13.70
C LEU A 133 -2.35 -4.03 -13.84
N VAL A 134 -3.50 -3.90 -13.18
CA VAL A 134 -4.58 -4.88 -13.32
C VAL A 134 -5.21 -4.80 -14.72
N SER A 135 -5.45 -3.61 -15.25
CA SER A 135 -6.23 -3.42 -16.48
C SER A 135 -5.42 -3.43 -17.78
N ILE A 136 -4.08 -3.38 -17.75
CA ILE A 136 -3.25 -3.25 -18.98
C ILE A 136 -3.44 -4.42 -19.96
N ASP A 137 -3.77 -5.62 -19.47
CA ASP A 137 -4.06 -6.78 -20.32
C ASP A 137 -5.41 -7.42 -19.88
N PRO A 138 -6.48 -7.27 -20.69
CA PRO A 138 -7.77 -7.90 -20.43
C PRO A 138 -7.68 -9.41 -20.20
N ALA A 139 -6.81 -10.12 -20.93
CA ALA A 139 -6.67 -11.57 -20.80
C ALA A 139 -6.08 -12.02 -19.45
N GLN A 140 -5.36 -11.12 -18.77
CA GLN A 140 -4.74 -11.39 -17.45
C GLN A 140 -5.46 -10.69 -16.30
N THR A 141 -6.53 -9.94 -16.57
CA THR A 141 -7.19 -9.09 -15.57
C THR A 141 -7.66 -9.89 -14.37
N ASN A 142 -8.30 -11.06 -14.58
CA ASN A 142 -8.75 -11.90 -13.48
C ASN A 142 -7.59 -12.35 -12.58
N ARG A 143 -6.51 -12.89 -13.17
CA ARG A 143 -5.31 -13.30 -12.44
C ARG A 143 -4.66 -12.15 -11.67
N ARG A 144 -4.59 -10.96 -12.28
CA ARG A 144 -3.96 -9.78 -11.65
C ARG A 144 -4.84 -9.18 -10.56
N TRP A 145 -6.15 -9.22 -10.73
CA TRP A 145 -7.12 -8.87 -9.69
C TRP A 145 -6.97 -9.80 -8.49
N GLU A 146 -6.95 -11.12 -8.69
CA GLU A 146 -6.71 -12.10 -7.62
C GLU A 146 -5.37 -11.88 -6.92
N LEU A 147 -4.31 -11.56 -7.67
CA LEU A 147 -3.00 -11.24 -7.10
C LEU A 147 -3.07 -9.98 -6.22
N LEU A 148 -3.67 -8.90 -6.72
CA LEU A 148 -3.88 -7.66 -5.97
C LEU A 148 -4.68 -7.94 -4.70
N SER A 149 -5.80 -8.66 -4.79
CA SER A 149 -6.63 -9.02 -3.64
C SER A 149 -5.86 -9.83 -2.60
N ARG A 150 -5.00 -10.78 -3.02
CA ARG A 150 -4.13 -11.51 -2.08
C ARG A 150 -3.12 -10.60 -1.40
N MET A 151 -2.51 -9.65 -2.12
CA MET A 151 -1.54 -8.72 -1.53
C MET A 151 -2.21 -7.75 -0.56
N ALA A 152 -3.41 -7.27 -0.90
CA ALA A 152 -4.23 -6.44 -0.03
C ALA A 152 -4.62 -7.18 1.25
N ASN A 153 -5.17 -8.39 1.14
CA ASN A 153 -5.53 -9.24 2.29
C ASN A 153 -4.33 -9.56 3.18
N ARG A 154 -3.17 -9.86 2.58
CA ARG A 154 -1.94 -10.08 3.34
C ARG A 154 -1.55 -8.83 4.12
N GLU A 155 -1.49 -7.69 3.47
CA GLU A 155 -1.05 -6.45 4.12
C GLU A 155 -2.04 -6.01 5.22
N ALA A 156 -3.34 -6.22 5.02
CA ALA A 156 -4.35 -5.97 6.04
C ALA A 156 -4.15 -6.85 7.29
N ARG A 157 -3.92 -8.16 7.11
CA ARG A 157 -3.65 -9.09 8.22
C ARG A 157 -2.40 -8.73 9.00
N LEU A 158 -1.33 -8.35 8.30
CA LEU A 158 -0.09 -7.89 8.93
C LEU A 158 -0.30 -6.61 9.75
N ARG A 159 -1.34 -5.83 9.42
CA ARG A 159 -1.79 -4.64 10.16
C ARG A 159 -2.92 -4.95 11.15
N GLY A 160 -3.11 -6.21 11.55
CA GLY A 160 -4.12 -6.60 12.54
C GLY A 160 -5.57 -6.55 12.05
N ILE A 161 -5.82 -6.43 10.74
CA ILE A 161 -7.15 -6.52 10.16
C ILE A 161 -7.39 -7.96 9.72
N GLU A 162 -8.20 -8.70 10.47
CA GLU A 162 -8.47 -10.12 10.22
C GLU A 162 -9.08 -10.37 8.84
N SER A 163 -10.05 -9.53 8.49
CA SER A 163 -10.87 -9.69 7.29
C SER A 163 -11.16 -8.32 6.70
N LEU A 164 -10.71 -8.14 5.47
CA LEU A 164 -10.63 -6.86 4.79
C LEU A 164 -12.02 -6.42 4.28
N ASP A 165 -12.85 -7.39 3.89
CA ASP A 165 -14.29 -7.30 3.63
C ASP A 165 -15.10 -6.78 4.84
N LYS A 166 -14.60 -6.97 6.06
CA LYS A 166 -15.21 -6.48 7.31
C LYS A 166 -14.57 -5.20 7.83
N ALA A 167 -13.53 -4.69 7.17
CA ALA A 167 -12.81 -3.51 7.61
C ALA A 167 -13.56 -2.24 7.22
N GLY A 168 -14.00 -1.45 8.20
CA GLY A 168 -14.59 -0.12 7.94
C GLY A 168 -13.56 0.93 7.50
N SER A 169 -12.29 0.76 7.88
CA SER A 169 -11.20 1.65 7.44
C SER A 169 -9.87 0.91 7.33
N TRP A 170 -9.05 1.35 6.38
CA TRP A 170 -7.63 1.03 6.32
C TRP A 170 -6.88 2.18 6.96
N GLY A 171 -6.34 1.97 8.16
CA GLY A 171 -5.72 3.04 8.93
C GLY A 171 -4.63 3.79 8.15
N ALA A 172 -4.75 5.12 8.09
CA ALA A 172 -3.60 6.03 8.11
C ALA A 172 -3.12 6.31 9.55
N LYS A 173 -3.82 5.78 10.56
CA LYS A 173 -3.37 5.85 11.94
C LYS A 173 -2.14 4.95 12.07
N ILE A 174 -1.00 5.56 12.36
CA ILE A 174 0.14 4.88 12.98
C ILE A 174 -0.44 4.12 14.15
N GLN A 175 -0.41 2.79 14.06
CA GLN A 175 -0.97 1.98 15.09
C GLN A 175 0.09 1.81 16.19
N PRO A 176 -0.26 2.03 17.47
CA PRO A 176 0.68 2.05 18.58
C PRO A 176 1.28 0.67 18.95
N TRP A 177 1.09 -0.38 18.14
CA TRP A 177 1.55 -1.75 18.43
C TRP A 177 2.96 -2.08 17.95
N LEU A 178 3.81 -1.10 17.61
CA LEU A 178 5.25 -1.33 17.85
C LEU A 178 5.41 -1.33 19.37
N SER A 179 4.97 -2.43 19.99
CA SER A 179 5.17 -2.70 21.40
C SER A 179 6.66 -2.56 21.65
N SER A 180 6.97 -1.70 22.61
CA SER A 180 8.19 -1.60 23.38
C SER A 180 8.59 -2.95 23.97
N ASN A 181 8.93 -3.94 23.14
CA ASN A 181 9.55 -5.18 23.55
C ASN A 181 11.08 -5.01 23.48
N MET A 182 11.56 -4.01 24.21
CA MET A 182 12.90 -4.05 24.77
C MET A 182 12.71 -4.50 26.22
N PRO A 183 13.44 -5.53 26.71
CA PRO A 183 13.38 -5.88 28.12
C PRO A 183 13.93 -4.67 28.90
N ASN A 184 13.08 -4.00 29.68
CA ASN A 184 13.51 -3.02 30.68
C ASN A 184 14.25 -3.76 31.80
N GLY A 185 15.47 -4.22 31.51
CA GLY A 185 16.50 -4.51 32.49
C GLY A 185 17.18 -3.20 32.83
N GLY A 186 16.82 -2.60 33.96
CA GLY A 186 17.39 -1.32 34.38
C GLY A 186 16.69 -0.75 35.60
N THR A 187 16.82 -1.45 36.73
CA THR A 187 16.58 -0.92 38.07
C THR A 187 17.27 0.44 38.24
N ALA A 188 16.50 1.48 38.53
CA ALA A 188 16.98 2.65 39.24
C ALA A 188 16.01 2.92 40.40
N MET A 189 16.36 2.40 41.57
CA MET A 189 15.80 2.86 42.84
C MET A 189 16.19 4.33 43.02
N ALA A 190 15.19 5.20 43.17
CA ALA A 190 15.41 6.54 43.69
C ALA A 190 15.52 6.46 45.23
N PRO A 191 16.57 7.01 45.86
CA PRO A 191 16.57 7.17 47.30
C PRO A 191 15.62 8.32 47.66
N LEU A 192 14.59 7.99 48.44
CA LEU A 192 13.80 8.97 49.18
C LEU A 192 14.66 9.47 50.34
N ASN A 193 15.24 10.66 50.20
CA ASN A 193 15.73 11.42 51.35
C ASN A 193 14.58 12.23 51.93
N GLY A 194 14.16 11.84 53.13
CA GLY A 194 13.74 12.76 54.19
C GLY A 194 14.90 13.01 55.14
#